data_AF-A0A9J5YHJ6-F1
#
_entry.id   AF-A0A9J5YHJ6-F1
#
_cell.length_a   1.000
_cell.length_b   1.000
_cell.length_c   1.000
_cell.angle_alpha   90.00
_cell.angle_beta   90.00
_cell.angle_gamma   90.00
#
_symmetry.space_group_name_H-M   'P 1'
#
loop_
_entity.id
_entity.type
_entity.pdbx_description
1 polymer ?
#
loop_
_entity_poly.entity_id
_entity_poly.type
_entity_poly.pdbx_seq_one_letter_code
_entity_poly.pdbx_strand_id
1 'polypeptide(L)'
;MERRMEGMIDWKVQAVNKRLDAFELRVLERSAPAIDLSALQADLASLRTDVDAILAAPSVEPQVAPVALADDTVLNVLFSGTAEEELSPTHAKGKRHRSGIPLTSSPSYVYTIFSSP
;
A
#
# COMPACT_ATOMS: atom_id res chain seq x y z
N MET A 1 5.74 -6.11 15.92
CA MET A 1 5.05 -5.86 14.62
C MET A 1 6.04 -5.83 13.46
N GLU A 2 7.22 -5.24 13.64
CA GLU A 2 8.25 -5.17 12.60
C GLU A 2 8.84 -6.54 12.23
N ARG A 3 9.31 -7.33 13.22
CA ARG A 3 9.85 -8.68 12.97
C ARG A 3 8.89 -9.66 12.26
N ARG A 4 7.57 -9.49 12.45
CA ARG A 4 6.57 -10.34 11.76
C ARG A 4 6.42 -9.95 10.28
N MET A 5 6.58 -8.67 9.97
CA MET A 5 6.53 -8.15 8.61
C MET A 5 7.82 -8.50 7.86
N GLU A 6 8.96 -8.41 8.54
CA GLU A 6 10.26 -8.82 8.02
C GLU A 6 10.30 -10.31 7.65
N GLY A 7 9.91 -11.21 8.55
CA GLY A 7 9.86 -12.65 8.25
C GLY A 7 8.87 -13.02 7.13
N MET A 8 7.84 -12.21 6.91
CA MET A 8 6.92 -12.38 5.79
C MET A 8 7.52 -11.92 4.46
N ILE A 9 8.28 -10.81 4.46
CA ILE A 9 8.99 -10.35 3.27
C ILE A 9 10.04 -11.40 2.88
N ASP A 10 10.81 -11.92 3.84
CA ASP A 10 11.79 -12.98 3.60
C ASP A 10 11.13 -14.23 3.02
N TRP A 11 9.95 -14.62 3.51
CA TRP A 11 9.20 -15.73 2.95
C TRP A 11 8.80 -15.49 1.48
N LYS A 12 8.30 -14.29 1.13
CA LYS A 12 7.94 -13.96 -0.26
C LYS A 12 9.18 -13.97 -1.16
N VAL A 13 10.29 -13.41 -0.69
CA VAL A 13 11.57 -13.41 -1.42
C VAL A 13 12.05 -14.85 -1.67
N GLN A 14 12.03 -15.70 -0.65
CA GLN A 14 12.41 -17.10 -0.79
C GLN A 14 11.49 -17.86 -1.75
N ALA A 15 10.19 -17.60 -1.71
CA ALA A 15 9.22 -18.26 -2.59
C ALA A 15 9.44 -17.88 -4.06
N VAL A 16 9.74 -16.61 -4.35
CA VAL A 16 10.08 -16.16 -5.71
C VAL A 16 11.38 -16.78 -6.19
N ASN A 17 12.43 -16.79 -5.36
CA ASN A 17 13.71 -17.37 -5.73
C ASN A 17 13.59 -18.86 -6.11
N LYS A 18 12.82 -19.64 -5.35
CA LYS A 18 12.57 -21.05 -5.69
C LYS A 18 11.90 -21.23 -7.06
N ARG A 19 11.03 -20.31 -7.46
CA ARG A 19 10.39 -20.34 -8.79
C ARG A 19 11.35 -19.97 -9.91
N LEU A 20 12.26 -19.03 -9.65
CA LEU A 20 13.35 -18.70 -10.57
C LEU A 20 14.32 -19.86 -10.75
N ASP A 21 14.74 -20.51 -9.65
CA ASP A 21 15.62 -21.70 -9.72
C ASP A 21 14.98 -22.81 -10.57
N ALA A 22 13.68 -23.07 -10.37
CA ALA A 22 12.96 -24.07 -11.15
C ALA A 22 12.82 -23.68 -12.64
N PHE A 23 12.64 -22.39 -12.94
CA PHE A 23 12.63 -21.89 -14.31
C PHE A 23 14.00 -22.02 -14.98
N GLU A 24 15.07 -21.66 -14.27
CA GLU A 24 16.44 -21.78 -14.76
C GLU A 24 16.79 -23.22 -15.10
N LEU A 25 16.43 -24.19 -14.26
CA LEU A 25 16.62 -25.61 -14.55
C LEU A 25 15.91 -26.04 -15.85
N ARG A 26 14.65 -25.62 -16.05
CA ARG A 26 13.90 -25.93 -17.29
C ARG A 26 14.55 -25.33 -18.53
N VAL A 27 15.07 -24.10 -18.43
CA VAL A 27 15.76 -23.43 -19.54
C VAL A 27 17.10 -24.09 -19.85
N LEU A 28 17.89 -24.41 -18.81
CA LEU A 28 19.19 -25.05 -18.95
C LEU A 28 19.08 -26.46 -19.54
N GLU A 29 18.13 -27.27 -19.08
CA GLU A 29 17.89 -28.61 -19.60
C GLU A 29 17.50 -28.59 -21.09
N ARG A 30 16.79 -27.55 -21.53
CA ARG A 30 16.32 -27.37 -22.91
C ARG A 30 17.33 -26.72 -23.85
N SER A 31 18.49 -26.27 -23.33
CA SER A 31 19.53 -25.57 -24.08
C SER A 31 20.30 -26.51 -25.04
N ALA A 32 19.59 -27.04 -26.03
CA ALA A 32 20.12 -27.69 -27.23
C ALA A 32 20.07 -26.68 -28.41
N PRO A 33 20.75 -26.95 -29.55
CA PRO A 33 20.92 -25.96 -30.64
C PRO A 33 19.63 -25.45 -31.29
N ALA A 34 18.51 -26.15 -31.12
CA ALA A 34 17.19 -25.73 -31.59
C ALA A 34 16.38 -25.16 -30.40
N ILE A 35 16.46 -23.84 -30.22
CA ILE A 35 15.67 -23.14 -29.22
C ILE A 35 14.20 -23.19 -29.64
N ASP A 36 13.39 -23.99 -28.93
CA ASP A 36 11.93 -23.95 -29.08
C ASP A 36 11.37 -22.73 -28.33
N LEU A 37 11.22 -21.63 -29.08
CA LEU A 37 10.69 -20.37 -28.57
C LEU A 37 9.28 -20.49 -27.99
N SER A 38 8.45 -21.39 -28.53
CA SER A 38 7.06 -21.55 -28.08
C SER A 38 7.03 -22.11 -26.66
N ALA A 39 7.92 -23.06 -26.36
CA ALA A 39 8.04 -23.61 -25.03
C ALA A 39 8.67 -22.64 -24.03
N LEU A 40 9.68 -21.87 -24.45
CA LEU A 40 10.23 -20.80 -23.60
C LEU A 40 9.15 -19.78 -23.21
N GLN A 41 8.26 -19.42 -24.16
CA GLN A 41 7.12 -18.56 -23.88
C GLN A 41 6.13 -19.17 -22.88
N ALA A 42 5.86 -20.48 -22.99
CA ALA A 42 5.01 -21.19 -22.03
C ALA A 42 5.63 -21.22 -20.62
N ASP A 43 6.94 -21.47 -20.53
CA ASP A 43 7.67 -21.47 -19.26
C ASP A 43 7.68 -20.09 -18.60
N LEU A 44 7.84 -19.02 -19.38
CA LEU A 44 7.74 -17.64 -18.90
C LEU A 44 6.32 -17.28 -18.43
N ALA A 45 5.28 -17.70 -19.16
CA ALA A 45 3.89 -17.48 -18.76
C ALA A 45 3.57 -18.22 -17.45
N SER A 46 4.09 -19.44 -17.28
CA SER A 46 3.97 -20.20 -16.04
C SER A 46 4.69 -19.50 -14.88
N LEU A 47 5.93 -19.05 -15.09
CA LEU A 47 6.70 -18.32 -14.07
C LEU A 47 5.98 -17.05 -13.62
N ARG A 48 5.41 -16.29 -14.56
CA ARG A 48 4.62 -15.10 -14.25
C ARG A 48 3.43 -15.42 -13.37
N THR A 49 2.67 -16.46 -13.72
CA THR A 49 1.49 -16.90 -12.96
C THR A 49 1.88 -17.31 -11.53
N ASP A 50 2.99 -18.03 -11.38
CA ASP A 50 3.52 -18.45 -10.08
C ASP A 50 3.93 -17.25 -9.20
N VAL A 51 4.65 -16.28 -9.78
CA VAL A 51 5.06 -15.05 -9.08
C VAL A 51 3.84 -14.23 -8.68
N ASP A 52 2.89 -14.03 -9.59
CA ASP A 52 1.65 -13.30 -9.32
C ASP A 52 0.87 -13.95 -8.18
N ALA A 53 0.79 -15.29 -8.14
CA ALA A 53 0.14 -16.02 -7.04
C ALA A 53 0.85 -15.82 -5.69
N ILE A 54 2.19 -15.82 -5.66
CA ILE A 54 2.97 -15.56 -4.44
C ILE A 54 2.75 -14.12 -3.96
N LEU A 55 2.66 -13.17 -4.89
CA LEU A 55 2.47 -11.76 -4.56
C LEU A 55 1.03 -11.48 -4.09
N ALA A 56 0.04 -12.14 -4.69
CA ALA A 56 -1.38 -11.99 -4.41
C ALA A 56 -1.86 -12.73 -3.15
N ALA A 57 -1.12 -13.73 -2.68
CA ALA A 57 -1.45 -14.43 -1.44
C ALA A 57 -1.59 -13.40 -0.28
N PRO A 58 -2.78 -13.30 0.35
CA PRO A 58 -2.99 -12.35 1.43
C PRO A 58 -2.05 -12.68 2.57
N SER A 59 -1.40 -11.64 3.10
CA SER A 59 -0.74 -11.68 4.40
C SER A 59 -1.79 -12.18 5.40
N VAL A 60 -1.61 -13.39 5.95
CA VAL A 60 -2.44 -13.83 7.07
C VAL A 60 -2.13 -12.86 8.21
N GLU A 61 -3.01 -11.87 8.35
CA GLU A 61 -3.08 -11.03 9.53
C GLU A 61 -3.32 -11.97 10.71
N PRO A 62 -2.47 -11.95 11.76
CA PRO A 62 -2.79 -12.68 12.98
C PRO A 62 -4.14 -12.14 13.46
N GLN A 63 -5.13 -13.02 13.51
CA GLN A 63 -6.38 -12.81 14.24
C GLN A 63 -6.03 -12.47 15.70
N VAL A 64 -5.76 -11.20 15.97
CA VAL A 64 -5.99 -10.66 17.30
C VAL A 64 -7.48 -10.39 17.28
N ALA A 65 -8.24 -11.25 17.97
CA ALA A 65 -9.64 -11.01 18.29
C ALA A 65 -9.81 -9.52 18.64
N PRO A 66 -10.85 -8.83 18.16
CA PRO A 66 -11.17 -7.51 18.69
C PRO A 66 -11.29 -7.66 20.20
N VAL A 67 -10.29 -7.16 20.93
CA VAL A 67 -10.42 -6.96 22.38
C VAL A 67 -11.61 -6.02 22.49
N ALA A 68 -12.69 -6.58 23.02
CA ALA A 68 -13.96 -5.93 23.19
C ALA A 68 -13.75 -4.58 23.90
N LEU A 69 -14.11 -3.51 23.19
CA LEU A 69 -15.01 -2.47 23.69
C LEU A 69 -14.72 -2.00 25.13
N ALA A 70 -13.55 -1.40 25.36
CA ALA A 70 -13.25 -0.70 26.61
C ALA A 70 -12.91 0.79 26.43
N ASP A 71 -12.93 1.31 25.20
CA ASP A 71 -12.57 2.71 24.90
C ASP A 71 -13.79 3.67 24.81
N ASP A 72 -15.03 3.17 24.92
CA ASP A 72 -16.22 4.03 24.89
C ASP A 72 -16.43 4.80 26.21
N THR A 73 -15.94 4.26 27.34
CA THR A 73 -16.08 4.92 28.65
C THR A 73 -15.16 6.13 28.79
N VAL A 74 -13.95 6.06 28.23
CA VAL A 74 -12.94 7.12 28.34
C VAL A 74 -13.32 8.32 27.47
N LEU A 75 -13.83 8.07 26.27
CA LEU A 75 -14.35 9.12 25.40
C LEU A 75 -15.61 9.77 26.00
N ASN A 76 -16.50 9.00 26.64
CA ASN A 76 -17.66 9.57 27.30
C ASN A 76 -17.26 10.55 28.42
N VAL A 77 -16.27 10.21 29.26
CA VAL A 77 -15.79 11.09 30.36
C VAL A 77 -15.06 12.33 29.86
N LEU A 78 -14.36 12.26 28.72
CA LEU A 78 -13.62 13.41 28.16
C LEU A 78 -14.56 14.42 27.48
N PHE A 79 -15.70 13.96 26.96
CA PHE A 79 -16.66 14.78 26.20
C PHE A 79 -17.95 15.13 26.97
N SER A 80 -18.26 14.43 28.06
CA SER A 80 -19.31 14.86 28.99
C SER A 80 -18.78 15.97 29.88
N GLY A 81 -18.72 17.18 29.33
CA GLY A 81 -18.38 18.39 30.04
C GLY A 81 -19.16 18.51 31.35
N THR A 82 -18.45 18.89 32.42
CA THR A 82 -19.01 19.37 33.67
C THR A 82 -20.01 20.49 33.40
N ALA A 83 -21.29 20.13 33.35
CA ALA A 83 -22.39 21.07 33.29
C ALA A 83 -22.68 21.57 34.71
N GLU A 84 -21.82 22.45 35.22
CA GLU A 84 -22.13 23.27 36.40
C GLU A 84 -21.39 24.61 36.24
N GLU A 85 -21.91 25.51 35.40
CA GLU A 85 -21.64 26.94 35.58
C GLU A 85 -22.84 27.75 35.07
N GLU A 86 -23.80 27.88 35.97
CA GLU A 86 -24.66 29.05 36.09
C GLU A 86 -23.76 30.29 36.21
N LEU A 87 -23.47 31.03 35.13
CA LEU A 87 -23.19 32.47 35.19
C LEU A 87 -23.49 33.18 33.85
N SER A 88 -24.64 33.85 33.85
CA SER A 88 -25.06 35.06 33.11
C SER A 88 -24.49 35.41 31.71
N PRO A 89 -25.36 35.69 30.73
CA PRO A 89 -24.99 36.14 29.39
C PRO A 89 -24.58 37.62 29.40
N THR A 90 -23.31 37.93 29.13
CA THR A 90 -22.89 39.32 28.86
C THR A 90 -22.43 39.48 27.42
N HIS A 91 -23.30 40.11 26.66
CA HIS A 91 -23.19 40.45 25.25
C HIS A 91 -22.11 41.53 25.02
N ALA A 92 -21.05 41.24 24.25
CA ALA A 92 -20.17 42.28 23.73
C ALA A 92 -19.73 41.99 22.28
N LYS A 93 -20.17 42.91 21.42
CA LYS A 93 -20.09 43.01 19.97
C LYS A 93 -18.66 43.32 19.48
N GLY A 94 -18.14 42.58 18.50
CA GLY A 94 -16.88 42.90 17.81
C GLY A 94 -16.82 42.30 16.40
N LYS A 95 -16.40 43.09 15.41
CA LYS A 95 -16.75 42.97 13.98
C LYS A 95 -15.85 42.02 13.17
N ARG A 96 -16.45 41.41 12.14
CA ARG A 96 -15.81 40.57 11.09
C ARG A 96 -14.95 41.39 10.14
N HIS A 97 -13.81 40.87 9.70
CA HIS A 97 -13.18 41.25 8.43
C HIS A 97 -12.91 40.02 7.56
N ARG A 98 -13.44 40.07 6.33
CA ARG A 98 -13.24 39.14 5.22
C ARG A 98 -12.19 39.72 4.27
N SER A 99 -11.30 38.88 3.76
CA SER A 99 -10.66 38.94 2.43
C SER A 99 -9.69 37.76 2.36
N GLY A 100 -9.58 36.91 1.34
CA GLY A 100 -10.05 36.90 -0.05
C GLY A 100 -8.99 36.09 -0.80
N ILE A 101 -9.33 34.88 -1.27
CA ILE A 101 -8.50 34.06 -2.17
C ILE A 101 -8.85 34.50 -3.61
N PRO A 102 -7.93 34.47 -4.58
CA PRO A 102 -8.01 33.34 -5.50
C PRO A 102 -6.67 32.74 -5.96
N LEU A 103 -6.75 31.44 -6.15
CA LEU A 103 -5.85 30.50 -6.79
C LEU A 103 -5.53 30.91 -8.23
N THR A 104 -4.26 30.92 -8.64
CA THR A 104 -3.83 30.45 -9.98
C THR A 104 -2.38 29.97 -9.91
N SER A 105 -2.15 28.67 -10.15
CA SER A 105 -0.92 28.18 -10.77
C SER A 105 -1.15 26.74 -11.19
N SER A 106 -1.55 26.56 -12.45
CA SER A 106 -1.53 25.27 -13.13
C SER A 106 -0.12 25.06 -13.71
N PRO A 107 0.49 23.86 -13.62
CA PRO A 107 1.78 23.61 -14.24
C PRO A 107 1.61 23.18 -15.70
N SER A 108 2.27 23.89 -16.61
CA SER A 108 2.40 23.51 -18.02
C SER A 108 3.56 22.52 -18.18
N TYR A 109 3.27 21.23 -18.39
CA TYR A 109 4.27 20.27 -18.87
C TYR A 109 4.31 20.29 -20.40
N VAL A 110 5.38 20.82 -20.96
CA VAL A 110 5.69 20.75 -22.40
C VAL A 110 6.64 19.57 -22.61
N TYR A 111 6.21 18.58 -23.38
CA TYR A 111 7.09 17.52 -23.91
C TYR A 111 7.87 18.07 -25.10
N THR A 112 9.20 18.00 -25.05
CA THR A 112 10.05 18.21 -26.24
C THR A 112 10.78 16.91 -26.53
N ILE A 113 10.40 16.27 -27.62
CA ILE A 113 11.08 15.11 -28.21
C ILE A 113 12.15 15.70 -29.14
N PHE A 114 13.42 15.38 -28.93
CA PHE A 114 14.47 15.61 -29.93
C PHE A 114 15.08 14.26 -30.32
N SER A 115 14.70 13.81 -31.51
CA SER A 115 15.45 12.85 -32.32
C SER A 115 16.61 13.55 -33.04
N SER A 116 17.69 12.79 -33.23
CA SER A 116 18.56 12.71 -34.43
C SER A 116 20.06 12.75 -34.10
N PRO A 117 20.93 12.33 -35.03
CA PRO A 117 20.81 11.26 -36.03
C PRO A 117 21.78 10.09 -35.78
#